data_AF-A0A1I0L445-F1
#
_entry.id   AF-A0A1I0L445-F1
#
_cell.length_a   1.000
_cell.length_b   1.000
_cell.length_c   1.000
_cell.angle_alpha   90.00
_cell.angle_beta   90.00
_cell.angle_gamma   90.00
#
_symmetry.space_group_name_H-M   'P 1'
#
loop_
_entity.id
_entity.type
_entity.pdbx_description
1 polymer ?
#
loop_
_entity_poly.entity_id
_entity_poly.type
_entity_poly.pdbx_seq_one_letter_code
_entity_poly.pdbx_strand_id
1 'polypeptide(L)'
;MLSKRRRSADSESGQAMVEAALTLPLTVFLVLGTLQFFLLLQARLLTEYAAFRAVRTGSVKHGDCEAMTHAAIAALLPAFSRTDSAQALGETFYAHRDNLYQPGRDSGHSGAIVWISRERPLRAELREDEEESFDDPARYTRMADVVRLEARLVFWYPMRIPFANWVLGRMILAHMGLRAYSNHVNPLMPTQVASWTRQTAFSLEERLGQEMLDRAERKEYVFPLQANYTMRMMTPPRPQHFQTQNCSPAEEAP
;
A
#
# COMPACT_ATOMS: atom_id res chain seq x y z
N MET A 1 -70.78 0.71 35.42
CA MET A 1 -70.34 0.92 34.03
C MET A 1 -68.87 1.34 34.03
N LEU A 2 -67.95 0.41 33.74
CA LEU A 2 -66.50 0.69 33.67
C LEU A 2 -66.08 0.61 32.20
N SER A 3 -65.85 1.76 31.59
CA SER A 3 -65.35 1.90 30.22
C SER A 3 -63.87 1.50 30.17
N LYS A 4 -63.58 0.36 29.58
CA LYS A 4 -62.22 -0.14 29.34
C LYS A 4 -61.64 0.63 28.15
N ARG A 5 -60.88 1.69 28.42
CA ARG A 5 -60.05 2.38 27.42
C ARG A 5 -59.09 1.36 26.79
N ARG A 6 -59.37 0.93 25.56
CA ARG A 6 -58.39 0.24 24.71
C ARG A 6 -57.27 1.24 24.42
N ARG A 7 -56.09 1.01 24.99
CA ARG A 7 -54.86 1.67 24.52
C ARG A 7 -54.61 1.19 23.09
N SER A 8 -54.58 2.14 22.16
CA SER A 8 -54.15 1.97 20.78
C SER A 8 -52.72 1.42 20.77
N ALA A 9 -52.57 0.18 20.29
CA ALA A 9 -51.28 -0.50 20.16
C ALA A 9 -50.69 -0.39 18.74
N ASP A 10 -51.04 0.66 17.98
CA ASP A 10 -50.95 0.61 16.51
C ASP A 10 -50.25 1.82 15.85
N SER A 11 -49.32 2.48 16.54
CA SER A 11 -48.50 3.54 15.93
C SER A 11 -46.99 3.28 15.92
N GLU A 12 -46.51 2.21 16.56
CA GLU A 12 -45.07 1.86 16.59
C GLU A 12 -44.67 0.79 15.56
N SER A 13 -45.62 0.02 15.01
CA SER A 13 -45.35 -1.20 14.23
C SER A 13 -44.69 -0.96 12.85
N GLY A 14 -44.58 0.28 12.39
CA GLY A 14 -43.87 0.66 11.15
C GLY A 14 -42.72 1.64 11.33
N GLN A 15 -42.61 2.32 12.47
CA GLN A 15 -41.57 3.32 12.72
C GLN A 15 -40.19 2.67 12.81
N ALA A 16 -40.09 1.53 13.50
CA ALA A 16 -38.85 0.77 13.59
C ALA A 16 -38.34 0.32 12.21
N MET A 17 -39.24 0.01 11.27
CA MET A 17 -38.87 -0.35 9.89
C MET A 17 -38.31 0.85 9.13
N VAL A 18 -38.89 2.05 9.29
CA VAL A 18 -38.40 3.27 8.65
C VAL A 18 -37.07 3.72 9.25
N GLU A 19 -36.95 3.69 10.58
CA GLU A 19 -35.71 4.01 11.27
C GLU A 19 -34.60 3.01 10.90
N ALA A 20 -34.90 1.72 10.81
CA ALA A 20 -33.96 0.71 10.34
C ALA A 20 -33.59 0.92 8.85
N ALA A 21 -34.54 1.26 7.99
CA ALA A 21 -34.26 1.52 6.57
C ALA A 21 -33.29 2.68 6.35
N LEU A 22 -33.30 3.69 7.24
CA LEU A 22 -32.37 4.82 7.20
C LEU A 22 -31.05 4.53 7.91
N THR A 23 -31.06 3.83 9.03
CA THR A 23 -29.87 3.61 9.87
C THR A 23 -29.05 2.40 9.44
N LEU A 24 -29.67 1.31 8.99
CA LEU A 24 -29.00 0.06 8.64
C LEU A 24 -27.96 0.23 7.52
N PRO A 25 -28.22 0.98 6.43
CA PRO A 25 -27.18 1.23 5.41
C PRO A 25 -25.97 1.97 5.99
N LEU A 26 -26.20 2.94 6.88
CA LEU A 26 -25.14 3.72 7.53
C LEU A 26 -24.33 2.85 8.50
N THR A 27 -24.98 2.02 9.30
CA THR A 27 -24.28 1.11 10.24
C THR A 27 -23.50 0.03 9.49
N VAL A 28 -24.07 -0.55 8.43
CA VAL A 28 -23.36 -1.50 7.56
C VAL A 28 -22.15 -0.83 6.90
N PHE A 29 -22.30 0.39 6.39
CA PHE A 29 -21.17 1.15 5.85
C PHE A 29 -20.08 1.38 6.89
N LEU A 30 -20.45 1.78 8.11
CA LEU A 30 -19.49 2.03 9.19
C LEU A 30 -18.74 0.74 9.60
N VAL A 31 -19.45 -0.39 9.68
CA VAL A 31 -18.83 -1.69 10.00
C VAL A 31 -17.88 -2.13 8.88
N LEU A 32 -18.32 -2.07 7.61
CA LEU A 32 -17.48 -2.43 6.47
C LEU A 32 -16.28 -1.47 6.32
N GLY A 33 -16.47 -0.18 6.56
CA GLY A 33 -15.42 0.83 6.55
C GLY A 33 -14.38 0.61 7.65
N THR A 34 -14.82 0.34 8.88
CA THR A 34 -13.90 0.07 10.00
C THR A 34 -13.11 -1.23 9.78
N LEU A 35 -13.73 -2.27 9.23
CA LEU A 35 -13.02 -3.49 8.79
C LEU A 35 -11.98 -3.18 7.72
N GLN A 36 -12.29 -2.35 6.72
CA GLN A 36 -11.35 -1.97 5.67
C GLN A 36 -10.16 -1.18 6.24
N PHE A 37 -10.39 -0.28 7.20
CA PHE A 37 -9.31 0.44 7.89
C PHE A 37 -8.45 -0.48 8.75
N PHE A 38 -9.05 -1.47 9.43
CA PHE A 38 -8.29 -2.46 10.18
C PHE A 38 -7.36 -3.28 9.26
N LEU A 39 -7.86 -3.69 8.09
CA LEU A 39 -7.04 -4.38 7.08
C LEU A 39 -5.90 -3.50 6.55
N LEU A 40 -6.15 -2.19 6.34
CA LEU A 40 -5.10 -1.24 5.97
C LEU A 40 -4.04 -1.09 7.06
N LEU A 41 -4.43 -1.05 8.33
CA LEU A 41 -3.50 -1.00 9.45
C LEU A 41 -2.62 -2.27 9.53
N GLN A 42 -3.22 -3.44 9.34
CA GLN A 42 -2.46 -4.70 9.25
C GLN A 42 -1.50 -4.68 8.06
N ALA A 43 -1.95 -4.23 6.89
CA ALA A 43 -1.11 -4.10 5.71
C ALA A 43 0.04 -3.12 5.92
N ARG A 44 -0.18 -2.03 6.67
CA ARG A 44 0.88 -1.08 7.03
C ARG A 44 1.98 -1.76 7.85
N LEU A 45 1.63 -2.54 8.87
CA LEU A 45 2.61 -3.29 9.66
C LEU A 45 3.42 -4.28 8.81
N LEU A 46 2.76 -4.96 7.87
CA LEU A 46 3.43 -5.86 6.93
C LEU A 46 4.35 -5.10 5.97
N THR A 47 3.98 -3.87 5.57
CA THR A 47 4.81 -3.00 4.71
C THR A 47 6.09 -2.57 5.42
N GLU A 48 6.02 -2.19 6.69
CA GLU A 48 7.20 -1.88 7.51
C GLU A 48 8.12 -3.09 7.63
N TYR A 49 7.55 -4.26 7.91
CA TYR A 49 8.31 -5.51 7.99
C TYR A 49 8.91 -5.90 6.63
N ALA A 50 8.20 -5.66 5.53
CA ALA A 50 8.70 -5.90 4.18
C ALA A 50 9.87 -4.97 3.82
N ALA A 51 9.81 -3.69 4.19
CA ALA A 51 10.91 -2.74 4.01
C ALA A 51 12.16 -3.19 4.80
N PHE A 52 11.99 -3.61 6.06
CA PHE A 52 13.05 -4.21 6.85
C PHE A 52 13.65 -5.45 6.17
N ARG A 53 12.81 -6.39 5.69
CA ARG A 53 13.25 -7.63 5.03
C ARG A 53 13.98 -7.35 3.73
N ALA A 54 13.50 -6.39 2.94
CA ALA A 54 14.15 -5.96 1.70
C ALA A 54 15.55 -5.40 2.00
N VAL A 55 15.65 -4.40 2.88
CA VAL A 55 16.92 -3.75 3.22
C VAL A 55 17.89 -4.73 3.89
N ARG A 56 17.42 -5.61 4.77
CA ARG A 56 18.26 -6.65 5.37
C ARG A 56 18.82 -7.62 4.33
N THR A 57 18.01 -8.03 3.36
CA THR A 57 18.50 -8.90 2.28
C THR A 57 19.49 -8.15 1.39
N GLY A 58 19.18 -6.90 1.04
CA GLY A 58 20.08 -6.04 0.25
C GLY A 58 21.42 -5.80 0.95
N SER A 59 21.44 -5.61 2.27
CA SER A 59 22.68 -5.35 3.01
C SER A 59 23.67 -6.52 2.97
N VAL A 60 23.18 -7.75 2.84
CA VAL A 60 24.00 -8.98 2.75
C VAL A 60 24.16 -9.51 1.31
N LYS A 61 23.40 -8.96 0.34
CA LYS A 61 23.42 -9.35 -1.08
C LYS A 61 23.90 -8.21 -1.98
N HIS A 62 24.84 -7.39 -1.50
CA HIS A 62 25.47 -6.33 -2.30
C HIS A 62 24.49 -5.31 -2.91
N GLY A 63 23.32 -5.13 -2.28
CA GLY A 63 22.25 -4.26 -2.78
C GLY A 63 21.42 -4.84 -3.93
N ASP A 64 21.44 -6.16 -4.16
CA ASP A 64 20.71 -6.80 -5.27
C ASP A 64 19.19 -6.58 -5.22
N CYS A 65 18.66 -5.93 -6.26
CA CYS A 65 17.24 -5.61 -6.39
C CYS A 65 16.33 -6.83 -6.48
N GLU A 66 16.77 -7.91 -7.13
CA GLU A 66 15.95 -9.13 -7.24
C GLU A 66 15.77 -9.76 -5.86
N ALA A 67 16.87 -9.95 -5.13
CA ALA A 67 16.84 -10.48 -3.77
C ALA A 67 16.04 -9.59 -2.80
N MET A 68 16.18 -8.26 -2.90
CA MET A 68 15.39 -7.31 -2.09
C MET A 68 13.89 -7.44 -2.38
N THR A 69 13.52 -7.50 -3.66
CA THR A 69 12.12 -7.60 -4.12
C THR A 69 11.49 -8.91 -3.69
N HIS A 70 12.19 -10.04 -3.87
CA HIS A 70 11.75 -11.35 -3.38
C HIS A 70 11.52 -11.35 -1.86
N ALA A 71 12.42 -10.73 -1.09
CA ALA A 71 12.28 -10.66 0.36
C ALA A 71 11.08 -9.80 0.80
N ALA A 72 10.82 -8.69 0.10
CA ALA A 72 9.63 -7.86 0.32
C ALA A 72 8.33 -8.62 0.00
N ILE A 73 8.25 -9.23 -1.19
CA ILE A 73 7.07 -9.95 -1.65
C ILE A 73 6.73 -11.08 -0.69
N ALA A 74 7.71 -11.90 -0.29
CA ALA A 74 7.52 -12.98 0.67
C ALA A 74 6.92 -12.50 2.01
N ALA A 75 7.27 -11.30 2.47
CA ALA A 75 6.70 -10.69 3.68
C ALA A 75 5.26 -10.17 3.47
N LEU A 76 4.91 -9.75 2.26
CA LEU A 76 3.63 -9.15 1.92
C LEU A 76 2.58 -10.16 1.43
N LEU A 77 2.96 -11.37 1.02
CA LEU A 77 2.02 -12.37 0.48
C LEU A 77 0.74 -12.57 1.32
N PRO A 78 0.80 -12.67 2.67
CA PRO A 78 -0.40 -12.84 3.48
C PRO A 78 -1.39 -11.67 3.39
N ALA A 79 -0.94 -10.49 2.95
CA ALA A 79 -1.77 -9.30 2.81
C ALA A 79 -2.74 -9.38 1.62
N PHE A 80 -2.45 -10.20 0.60
CA PHE A 80 -3.26 -10.25 -0.63
C PHE A 80 -3.55 -11.66 -1.16
N SER A 81 -2.78 -12.67 -0.77
CA SER A 81 -3.01 -14.06 -1.19
C SER A 81 -3.09 -15.01 0.01
N ARG A 82 -3.57 -16.24 -0.24
CA ARG A 82 -3.65 -17.30 0.77
C ARG A 82 -2.30 -17.99 0.92
N THR A 83 -1.76 -17.98 2.13
CA THR A 83 -0.48 -18.61 2.48
C THR A 83 -0.63 -19.44 3.77
N ASP A 84 -1.65 -20.29 3.80
CA ASP A 84 -2.06 -21.10 4.97
C ASP A 84 -1.22 -22.38 5.16
N SER A 85 -0.40 -22.75 4.18
CA SER A 85 0.55 -23.85 4.26
C SER A 85 1.89 -23.48 3.61
N ALA A 86 2.95 -24.22 3.93
CA ALA A 86 4.27 -24.02 3.32
C ALA A 86 4.24 -24.22 1.80
N GLN A 87 3.44 -25.18 1.31
CA GLN A 87 3.26 -25.42 -0.12
C GLN A 87 2.52 -24.24 -0.78
N ALA A 88 1.39 -23.80 -0.21
CA ALA A 88 0.64 -22.67 -0.73
C ALA A 88 1.48 -21.38 -0.74
N LEU A 89 2.30 -21.17 0.28
CA LEU A 89 3.25 -20.07 0.34
C LEU A 89 4.27 -20.15 -0.80
N GLY A 90 4.86 -21.32 -1.06
CA GLY A 90 5.81 -21.53 -2.14
C GLY A 90 5.19 -21.29 -3.52
N GLU A 91 4.06 -21.92 -3.81
CA GLU A 91 3.34 -21.75 -5.07
C GLU A 91 2.93 -20.29 -5.32
N THR A 92 2.43 -19.63 -4.27
CA THR A 92 2.07 -18.21 -4.34
C THR A 92 3.30 -17.34 -4.54
N PHE A 93 4.40 -17.62 -3.85
CA PHE A 93 5.64 -16.88 -4.03
C PHE A 93 6.15 -17.00 -5.46
N TYR A 94 6.22 -18.21 -6.02
CA TYR A 94 6.66 -18.41 -7.40
C TYR A 94 5.78 -17.68 -8.41
N ALA A 95 4.47 -17.63 -8.18
CA ALA A 95 3.54 -16.89 -9.02
C ALA A 95 3.81 -15.36 -9.01
N HIS A 96 4.27 -14.81 -7.89
CA HIS A 96 4.44 -13.37 -7.70
C HIS A 96 5.90 -12.91 -7.65
N ARG A 97 6.87 -13.81 -7.84
CA ARG A 97 8.31 -13.49 -7.72
C ARG A 97 8.74 -12.34 -8.63
N ASP A 98 8.11 -12.24 -9.79
CA ASP A 98 8.35 -11.20 -10.80
C ASP A 98 7.67 -9.86 -10.45
N ASN A 99 7.17 -9.71 -9.21
CA ASN A 99 6.61 -8.48 -8.66
C ASN A 99 5.33 -7.98 -9.39
N LEU A 100 4.50 -8.90 -9.88
CA LEU A 100 3.29 -8.58 -10.62
C LEU A 100 2.06 -9.23 -9.99
N TYR A 101 0.99 -8.45 -9.87
CA TYR A 101 -0.34 -8.99 -9.62
C TYR A 101 -0.85 -9.75 -10.84
N GLN A 102 -1.56 -10.85 -10.57
CA GLN A 102 -2.21 -11.69 -11.54
C GLN A 102 -3.73 -11.49 -11.47
N PRO A 103 -4.38 -10.90 -12.49
CA PRO A 103 -5.81 -10.59 -12.44
C PRO A 103 -6.72 -11.79 -12.13
N GLY A 104 -6.33 -12.98 -12.60
CA GLY A 104 -7.07 -14.22 -12.35
C GLY A 104 -6.96 -14.76 -10.91
N ARG A 105 -6.02 -14.26 -10.10
CA ARG A 105 -5.77 -14.72 -8.72
C ARG A 105 -5.93 -13.61 -7.68
N ASP A 106 -5.60 -12.38 -8.02
CA ASP A 106 -5.52 -11.24 -7.10
C ASP A 106 -6.73 -10.31 -7.18
N SER A 107 -7.94 -10.90 -7.24
CA SER A 107 -9.20 -10.15 -7.24
C SER A 107 -9.30 -9.11 -8.38
N GLY A 108 -8.75 -9.42 -9.55
CA GLY A 108 -8.76 -8.53 -10.72
C GLY A 108 -7.69 -7.44 -10.73
N HIS A 109 -6.80 -7.39 -9.73
CA HIS A 109 -5.69 -6.42 -9.72
C HIS A 109 -4.56 -6.84 -10.67
N SER A 110 -3.87 -5.84 -11.21
CA SER A 110 -2.75 -6.01 -12.12
C SER A 110 -1.61 -5.05 -11.79
N GLY A 111 -0.50 -5.17 -12.51
CA GLY A 111 0.67 -4.31 -12.35
C GLY A 111 1.53 -4.65 -11.14
N ALA A 112 2.42 -3.74 -10.77
CA ALA A 112 3.44 -4.02 -9.77
C ALA A 112 2.89 -4.12 -8.35
N ILE A 113 3.43 -5.05 -7.55
CA ILE A 113 3.06 -5.23 -6.14
C ILE A 113 3.81 -4.21 -5.27
N VAL A 114 5.13 -4.16 -5.41
CA VAL A 114 6.01 -3.25 -4.67
C VAL A 114 6.86 -2.40 -5.58
N TRP A 115 7.13 -1.16 -5.18
CA TRP A 115 8.18 -0.32 -5.74
C TRP A 115 9.26 -0.14 -4.68
N ILE A 116 10.52 -0.39 -5.02
CA ILE A 116 11.64 -0.24 -4.09
C ILE A 116 12.59 0.80 -4.66
N SER A 117 12.64 1.96 -4.01
CA SER A 117 13.58 3.03 -4.33
C SER A 117 14.75 2.97 -3.35
N ARG A 118 15.98 2.87 -3.84
CA ARG A 118 17.19 2.92 -3.01
C ARG A 118 17.61 4.36 -2.90
N GLU A 119 17.53 4.93 -1.71
CA GLU A 119 17.91 6.32 -1.46
C GLU A 119 19.40 6.43 -1.13
N ARG A 120 19.98 5.40 -0.52
CA ARG A 120 21.44 5.22 -0.31
C ARG A 120 21.82 3.75 -0.41
N PRO A 121 23.05 3.42 -0.86
CA PRO A 121 24.02 4.31 -1.49
C PRO A 121 23.53 4.79 -2.87
N LEU A 122 23.96 5.98 -3.29
CA LEU A 122 23.70 6.46 -4.65
C LEU A 122 24.67 5.78 -5.62
N ARG A 123 24.20 5.46 -6.83
CA ARG A 123 25.01 4.90 -7.90
C ARG A 123 26.25 5.74 -8.18
N ALA A 124 26.10 7.07 -8.18
CA ALA A 124 27.19 8.01 -8.43
C ALA A 124 28.24 8.05 -7.30
N GLU A 125 27.92 7.53 -6.13
CA GLU A 125 28.82 7.49 -4.96
C GLU A 125 29.53 6.15 -4.81
N LEU A 126 29.20 5.16 -5.65
CA LEU A 126 29.84 3.85 -5.63
C LEU A 126 31.25 3.97 -6.17
N ARG A 127 32.21 3.54 -5.36
CA ARG A 127 33.62 3.51 -5.76
C ARG A 127 33.90 2.26 -6.59
N GLU A 128 34.91 2.32 -7.45
CA GLU A 128 35.36 1.14 -8.20
C GLU A 128 36.08 0.14 -7.29
N ASP A 129 36.82 0.62 -6.30
CA ASP A 129 37.54 -0.15 -5.28
C ASP A 129 36.64 -0.57 -4.09
N GLU A 130 35.33 -0.54 -4.25
CA GLU A 130 34.37 -0.77 -3.16
C GLU A 130 34.51 -2.18 -2.58
N GLU A 131 34.76 -3.20 -3.41
CA GLU A 131 34.96 -4.58 -2.95
C GLU A 131 36.22 -4.73 -2.10
N GLU A 132 37.28 -4.01 -2.42
CA GLU A 132 38.60 -4.13 -1.78
C GLU A 132 38.66 -3.30 -0.50
N SER A 133 38.05 -2.11 -0.50
CA SER A 133 38.10 -1.15 0.60
C SER A 133 37.01 -1.36 1.66
N PHE A 134 36.00 -2.20 1.42
CA PHE A 134 34.84 -2.32 2.32
C PHE A 134 35.19 -2.87 3.70
N ASP A 135 36.14 -3.79 3.80
CA ASP A 135 36.57 -4.37 5.08
C ASP A 135 37.80 -3.64 5.66
N ASP A 136 38.30 -2.59 4.99
CA ASP A 136 39.43 -1.79 5.49
C ASP A 136 38.97 -0.89 6.67
N PRO A 137 39.46 -1.10 7.90
CA PRO A 137 39.10 -0.23 9.03
C PRO A 137 39.58 1.21 8.85
N ALA A 138 40.65 1.44 8.06
CA ALA A 138 41.17 2.78 7.80
C ALA A 138 40.21 3.62 6.95
N ARG A 139 39.29 2.98 6.21
CA ARG A 139 38.22 3.66 5.47
C ARG A 139 37.23 4.37 6.38
N TYR A 140 36.94 3.80 7.55
CA TYR A 140 35.84 4.24 8.42
C TYR A 140 36.32 5.18 9.53
N THR A 141 36.79 6.37 9.16
CA THR A 141 37.27 7.38 10.12
C THR A 141 36.13 8.14 10.79
N ARG A 142 35.02 8.35 10.09
CA ARG A 142 33.82 9.05 10.55
C ARG A 142 32.59 8.17 10.39
N MET A 143 31.55 8.41 11.20
CA MET A 143 30.27 7.69 11.08
C MET A 143 29.57 7.90 9.72
N ALA A 144 29.91 8.97 9.00
CA ALA A 144 29.42 9.26 7.66
C ALA A 144 30.08 8.37 6.58
N ASP A 145 31.26 7.82 6.85
CA ASP A 145 31.99 6.95 5.92
C ASP A 145 31.40 5.52 5.90
N VAL A 146 30.53 5.19 6.87
CA VAL A 146 29.86 3.89 6.99
C VAL A 146 28.80 3.74 5.91
N VAL A 147 28.96 2.75 5.04
CA VAL A 147 28.01 2.45 3.97
C VAL A 147 26.69 1.93 4.56
N ARG A 148 25.58 2.58 4.19
CA ARG A 148 24.23 2.22 4.60
C ARG A 148 23.34 2.02 3.38
N LEU A 149 22.48 1.02 3.45
CA LEU A 149 21.39 0.83 2.52
C LEU A 149 20.15 1.48 3.12
N GLU A 150 19.67 2.53 2.48
CA GLU A 150 18.40 3.18 2.78
C GLU A 150 17.48 2.93 1.60
N ALA A 151 16.29 2.37 1.87
CA ALA A 151 15.31 2.14 0.83
C ALA A 151 13.91 2.53 1.29
N ARG A 152 13.18 3.13 0.35
CA ARG A 152 11.75 3.42 0.42
C ARG A 152 11.00 2.35 -0.35
N LEU A 153 10.11 1.66 0.33
CA LEU A 153 9.23 0.65 -0.23
C LEU A 153 7.81 1.22 -0.32
N VAL A 154 7.20 1.14 -1.50
CA VAL A 154 5.80 1.43 -1.72
C VAL A 154 5.08 0.13 -2.06
N PHE A 155 4.12 -0.27 -1.24
CA PHE A 155 3.27 -1.42 -1.46
C PHE A 155 1.91 -0.96 -1.98
N TRP A 156 1.52 -1.44 -3.17
CA TRP A 156 0.23 -1.15 -3.79
C TRP A 156 -0.86 -2.07 -3.23
N TYR A 157 -1.27 -1.83 -2.00
CA TYR A 157 -2.18 -2.71 -1.28
C TYR A 157 -3.57 -2.78 -1.96
N PRO A 158 -4.04 -3.97 -2.38
CA PRO A 158 -5.37 -4.14 -2.95
C PRO A 158 -6.41 -4.09 -1.83
N MET A 159 -7.30 -3.12 -1.89
CA MET A 159 -8.36 -3.00 -0.89
C MET A 159 -9.38 -4.13 -1.11
N ARG A 160 -9.95 -4.69 -0.03
CA ARG A 160 -10.69 -5.97 -0.12
C ARG A 160 -12.21 -5.81 -0.11
N ILE A 161 -12.74 -4.74 0.47
CA ILE A 161 -14.18 -4.59 0.69
C ILE A 161 -14.77 -3.70 -0.42
N PRO A 162 -15.45 -4.25 -1.44
CA PRO A 162 -15.73 -3.52 -2.69
C PRO A 162 -16.50 -2.20 -2.51
N PHE A 163 -17.51 -2.20 -1.63
CA PHE A 163 -18.28 -0.98 -1.34
C PHE A 163 -17.41 0.10 -0.67
N ALA A 164 -16.62 -0.28 0.34
CA ALA A 164 -15.70 0.65 1.01
C ALA A 164 -14.61 1.13 0.06
N ASN A 165 -14.06 0.25 -0.77
CA ASN A 165 -13.03 0.57 -1.77
C ASN A 165 -13.47 1.70 -2.71
N TRP A 166 -14.70 1.61 -3.21
CA TRP A 166 -15.27 2.60 -4.12
C TRP A 166 -15.42 3.98 -3.46
N VAL A 167 -15.88 4.03 -2.19
CA VAL A 167 -15.98 5.28 -1.43
C VAL A 167 -14.60 5.84 -1.11
N LEU A 168 -13.74 5.03 -0.49
CA LEU A 168 -12.42 5.41 -0.03
C LEU A 168 -11.53 5.85 -1.19
N GLY A 169 -11.48 5.09 -2.29
CA GLY A 169 -10.68 5.43 -3.46
C GLY A 169 -11.01 6.81 -4.01
N ARG A 170 -12.30 7.16 -4.07
CA ARG A 170 -12.74 8.50 -4.52
C ARG A 170 -12.36 9.60 -3.53
N MET A 171 -12.60 9.38 -2.24
CA MET A 171 -12.21 10.31 -1.18
C MET A 171 -10.71 10.58 -1.20
N ILE A 172 -9.91 9.53 -1.35
CA ILE A 172 -8.45 9.61 -1.35
C ILE A 172 -7.95 10.35 -2.60
N LEU A 173 -8.49 10.05 -3.79
CA LEU A 173 -8.17 10.79 -5.02
C LEU A 173 -8.53 12.28 -4.91
N ALA A 174 -9.64 12.59 -4.24
CA ALA A 174 -10.04 13.97 -3.96
C ALA A 174 -9.09 14.66 -2.97
N HIS A 175 -8.76 13.96 -1.88
CA HIS A 175 -7.89 14.45 -0.82
C HIS A 175 -6.46 14.71 -1.32
N MET A 176 -5.92 13.81 -2.16
CA MET A 176 -4.62 13.99 -2.82
C MET A 176 -4.65 15.00 -3.98
N GLY A 177 -5.82 15.57 -4.29
CA GLY A 177 -5.95 16.56 -5.35
C GLY A 177 -5.72 16.03 -6.77
N LEU A 178 -5.81 14.70 -6.94
CA LEU A 178 -5.68 14.00 -8.23
C LEU A 178 -6.97 14.06 -9.04
N ARG A 179 -8.14 14.09 -8.39
CA ARG A 179 -9.44 14.25 -9.05
C ARG A 179 -10.40 15.05 -8.20
N ALA A 180 -10.93 16.16 -8.74
CA ALA A 180 -11.98 16.91 -8.07
C ALA A 180 -13.34 16.22 -8.25
N TYR A 181 -14.12 16.11 -7.16
CA TYR A 181 -15.50 15.63 -7.22
C TYR A 181 -16.41 16.80 -6.82
N SER A 182 -16.92 17.52 -7.83
CA SER A 182 -17.85 18.66 -7.65
C SER A 182 -19.22 18.44 -8.30
N ASN A 183 -19.37 17.44 -9.19
CA ASN A 183 -20.59 17.17 -9.97
C ASN A 183 -21.00 15.67 -9.93
N HIS A 184 -20.62 14.95 -8.89
CA HIS A 184 -20.94 13.53 -8.73
C HIS A 184 -21.77 13.30 -7.47
N VAL A 185 -22.67 12.29 -7.53
CA VAL A 185 -23.48 11.86 -6.38
C VAL A 185 -22.56 11.55 -5.20
N ASN A 186 -22.82 12.18 -4.06
CA ASN A 186 -22.06 11.92 -2.85
C ASN A 186 -22.30 10.45 -2.44
N PRO A 187 -21.25 9.63 -2.42
CA PRO A 187 -21.38 8.20 -2.14
C PRO A 187 -21.84 7.91 -0.70
N LEU A 188 -21.70 8.87 0.22
CA LEU A 188 -22.19 8.79 1.60
C LEU A 188 -23.62 9.32 1.77
N MET A 189 -24.04 10.24 0.89
CA MET A 189 -25.36 10.87 0.92
C MET A 189 -25.88 11.00 -0.52
N PRO A 190 -26.62 10.00 -1.03
CA PRO A 190 -27.05 9.97 -2.43
C PRO A 190 -27.91 11.17 -2.87
N THR A 191 -28.49 11.89 -1.91
CA THR A 191 -29.31 13.10 -2.11
C THR A 191 -28.48 14.37 -2.27
N GLN A 192 -27.17 14.32 -2.07
CA GLN A 192 -26.26 15.46 -2.16
C GLN A 192 -25.24 15.25 -3.27
N VAL A 193 -24.77 16.34 -3.86
CA VAL A 193 -23.59 16.34 -4.74
C VAL A 193 -22.36 16.46 -3.85
N ALA A 194 -21.34 15.62 -4.07
CA ALA A 194 -20.08 15.76 -3.36
C ALA A 194 -19.41 17.08 -3.78
N SER A 195 -18.93 17.85 -2.80
CA SER A 195 -18.12 19.06 -3.00
C SER A 195 -16.69 18.85 -2.50
N TRP A 196 -16.14 17.66 -2.73
CA TRP A 196 -14.76 17.32 -2.35
C TRP A 196 -13.79 17.95 -3.35
N THR A 197 -13.53 19.22 -3.07
CA THR A 197 -12.56 20.05 -3.77
C THR A 197 -11.21 19.95 -3.06
N ARG A 198 -10.12 20.25 -3.78
CA ARG A 198 -8.74 20.18 -3.29
C ARG A 198 -8.60 20.96 -1.98
N GLN A 199 -8.67 20.27 -0.85
CA GLN A 199 -8.38 20.82 0.47
C GLN A 199 -6.94 20.44 0.81
N THR A 200 -6.01 21.35 0.54
CA THR A 200 -4.67 21.45 1.12
C THR A 200 -3.81 20.16 1.26
N ALA A 201 -2.74 20.12 0.44
CA ALA A 201 -1.35 19.93 0.89
C ALA A 201 -0.78 18.53 1.20
N PHE A 202 -1.09 17.51 0.40
CA PHE A 202 -0.14 16.40 0.16
C PHE A 202 -0.06 16.14 -1.35
N SER A 203 0.93 16.70 -2.02
CA SER A 203 1.26 16.29 -3.39
C SER A 203 2.00 14.96 -3.32
N LEU A 204 1.35 13.89 -3.76
CA LEU A 204 2.04 12.64 -4.05
C LEU A 204 3.07 12.89 -5.16
N GLU A 205 4.18 12.15 -5.15
CA GLU A 205 5.11 12.12 -6.27
C GLU A 205 4.32 11.84 -7.57
N GLU A 206 4.59 12.60 -8.63
CA GLU A 206 3.75 12.65 -9.84
C GLU A 206 3.46 11.25 -10.40
N ARG A 207 4.48 10.39 -10.44
CA ARG A 207 4.38 9.00 -10.90
C ARG A 207 3.47 8.14 -10.01
N LEU A 208 3.58 8.26 -8.68
CA LEU A 208 2.67 7.54 -7.78
C LEU A 208 1.22 8.02 -8.01
N GLY A 209 1.04 9.32 -8.27
CA GLY A 209 -0.27 9.89 -8.57
C GLY A 209 -0.86 9.34 -9.87
N GLN A 210 -0.05 9.25 -10.92
CA GLN A 210 -0.43 8.67 -12.22
C GLN A 210 -0.79 7.19 -12.11
N GLU A 211 0.07 6.37 -11.49
CA GLU A 211 -0.20 4.93 -11.30
C GLU A 211 -1.50 4.70 -10.51
N MET A 212 -1.74 5.52 -9.48
CA MET A 212 -2.98 5.44 -8.70
C MET A 212 -4.21 5.81 -9.53
N LEU A 213 -4.11 6.84 -10.40
CA LEU A 213 -5.18 7.22 -11.31
C LEU A 213 -5.46 6.10 -12.32
N ASP A 214 -4.43 5.53 -12.95
CA ASP A 214 -4.54 4.47 -13.95
C ASP A 214 -5.19 3.20 -13.38
N ARG A 215 -4.87 2.84 -12.14
CA ARG A 215 -5.52 1.73 -11.43
C ARG A 215 -6.98 2.05 -11.07
N ALA A 216 -7.25 3.28 -10.64
CA ALA A 216 -8.62 3.70 -10.35
C ALA A 216 -9.52 3.70 -11.59
N GLU A 217 -8.99 4.06 -12.77
CA GLU A 217 -9.72 3.98 -14.04
C GLU A 217 -10.08 2.54 -14.43
N ARG A 218 -9.18 1.60 -14.15
CA ARG A 218 -9.41 0.15 -14.28
C ARG A 218 -10.34 -0.43 -13.19
N LYS A 219 -10.78 0.38 -12.23
CA LYS A 219 -11.55 -0.02 -11.03
C LYS A 219 -10.77 -0.98 -10.11
N GLU A 220 -9.44 -0.95 -10.20
CA GLU A 220 -8.52 -1.67 -9.33
C GLU A 220 -8.17 -0.76 -8.13
N TYR A 221 -8.98 -0.83 -7.09
CA TYR A 221 -8.85 0.07 -5.95
C TYR A 221 -7.68 -0.34 -5.03
N VAL A 222 -6.58 0.40 -5.13
CA VAL A 222 -5.38 0.20 -4.31
C VAL A 222 -5.08 1.39 -3.40
N PHE A 223 -4.30 1.15 -2.35
CA PHE A 223 -3.76 2.19 -1.47
C PHE A 223 -2.23 2.09 -1.41
N PRO A 224 -1.48 3.17 -1.71
CA PRO A 224 -0.01 3.14 -1.67
C PRO A 224 0.50 3.25 -0.23
N LEU A 225 0.89 2.13 0.36
CA LEU A 225 1.51 2.09 1.68
C LEU A 225 3.02 2.28 1.56
N GLN A 226 3.58 3.30 2.20
CA GLN A 226 5.01 3.64 2.05
C GLN A 226 5.79 3.39 3.35
N ALA A 227 6.84 2.58 3.33
CA ALA A 227 7.72 2.35 4.47
C ALA A 227 9.18 2.61 4.09
N ASN A 228 9.93 3.25 4.98
CA ASN A 228 11.35 3.52 4.79
C ASN A 228 12.14 2.73 5.83
N TYR A 229 13.23 2.11 5.41
CA TYR A 229 14.14 1.43 6.33
C TYR A 229 15.59 1.70 5.97
N THR A 230 16.45 1.75 6.98
CA THR A 230 17.88 1.96 6.83
C THR A 230 18.66 0.94 7.63
N MET A 231 19.73 0.39 7.03
CA MET A 231 20.62 -0.56 7.68
C MET A 231 22.04 -0.37 7.18
N ARG A 232 23.03 -0.61 8.05
CA ARG A 232 24.43 -0.72 7.62
C ARG A 232 24.58 -1.87 6.62
N MET A 233 25.32 -1.65 5.54
CA MET A 233 25.70 -2.73 4.62
C MET A 233 26.60 -3.74 5.35
N MET A 234 26.37 -5.03 5.11
CA MET A 234 27.24 -6.14 5.58
C MET A 234 28.12 -6.69 4.46
N THR A 235 27.88 -6.23 3.23
CA THR A 235 28.63 -6.57 2.02
C THR A 235 28.86 -5.31 1.21
N PRO A 236 29.93 -5.22 0.42
CA PRO A 236 30.16 -4.07 -0.45
C PRO A 236 29.02 -3.93 -1.46
N PRO A 237 28.45 -2.74 -1.69
CA PRO A 237 27.53 -2.54 -2.80
C PRO A 237 28.28 -2.74 -4.12
N ARG A 238 27.77 -3.60 -5.01
CA ARG A 238 28.45 -3.88 -6.28
C ARG A 238 27.88 -3.04 -7.41
N PRO A 239 28.70 -2.36 -8.23
CA PRO A 239 28.23 -1.57 -9.36
C PRO A 239 27.26 -2.33 -10.30
N GLN A 240 27.46 -3.65 -10.47
CA GLN A 240 26.58 -4.51 -11.28
C GLN A 240 25.11 -4.54 -10.81
N HIS A 241 24.85 -4.35 -9.50
CA HIS A 241 23.50 -4.31 -8.94
C HIS A 241 22.91 -2.89 -8.92
N PHE A 242 23.69 -1.89 -9.31
CA PHE A 242 23.30 -0.47 -9.38
C PHE A 242 23.37 0.05 -10.83
N GLN A 243 23.06 -0.80 -11.81
CA GLN A 243 22.88 -0.38 -13.21
C GLN A 243 21.74 0.65 -13.36
N THR A 244 20.74 0.58 -12.49
CA THR A 244 19.73 1.60 -12.23
C THR A 244 19.79 1.99 -10.76
N GLN A 245 19.44 3.23 -10.40
CA GLN A 245 19.41 3.62 -8.98
C GLN A 245 18.37 2.80 -8.22
N ASN A 246 17.16 2.70 -8.77
CA ASN A 246 16.01 2.06 -8.12
C ASN A 246 15.73 0.68 -8.72
N CYS A 247 15.01 -0.15 -7.96
CA CYS A 247 14.63 -1.48 -8.40
C CYS A 247 13.40 -1.39 -9.29
N SER A 248 13.46 -1.99 -10.48
CA SER A 248 12.31 -2.02 -11.40
C SER A 248 11.05 -2.55 -10.69
N PRO A 249 9.89 -1.88 -10.81
CA PRO A 249 9.56 -0.79 -11.73
C PRO A 249 9.60 0.63 -11.11
N ALA A 250 10.22 0.80 -9.94
CA ALA A 250 10.46 2.12 -9.38
C ALA A 250 11.42 2.90 -10.30
N GLU A 251 10.99 4.06 -10.80
CA GLU A 251 11.82 4.91 -11.65
C GLU A 251 12.81 5.74 -10.85
N GLU A 252 13.84 6.23 -11.52
CA GLU A 252 14.84 7.13 -10.94
C GLU A 252 14.17 8.48 -10.64
N ALA A 253 14.41 9.03 -9.46
CA ALA A 253 14.06 10.43 -9.21
C ALA A 253 14.90 11.29 -10.18
N PRO A 254 14.31 12.33 -10.81
CA PRO A 254 15.02 13.19 -11.75
C PRO A 254 16.22 13.92 -11.13
#